data_AF-A0A329JB12-F1
#
_entry.id   AF-A0A329JB12-F1
#
_cell.length_a   1.000
_cell.length_b   1.000
_cell.length_c   1.000
_cell.angle_alpha   90.00
_cell.angle_beta   90.00
_cell.angle_gamma   90.00
#
_symmetry.space_group_name_H-M   'P 1'
#
loop_
_entity.id
_entity.type
_entity.pdbx_description
1 polymer ?
#
loop_
_entity_poly.entity_id
_entity_poly.type
_entity_poly.pdbx_seq_one_letter_code
_entity_poly.pdbx_strand_id
1 'polypeptide(L)'
;MTAIYRRHLLLILTFCLAPLTTVHASECQQYEPVDTTLSGTLTRQVFPGPPSFEDVVTGDEPQVGFYLSLSEPLCMNGNDHEGDVSVEDNETLVQLVLQTSDYDKLRPYLDQPVVLKGSLFGAVSGYHHTQVLMQKVQLISGMPAAPVDCDLLSHNDGRQEETYTPPLQGKIIGGNAWVYQAPQSTCTDKRRTIKAGTLVSVTSVASGGWVRADVADDNGPAQTVWLDQAQVLLGLGDVEEE
;
A
#
# COMPACT_ATOMS: atom_id res chain seq x y z
N MET A 1 -67.94 38.25 48.33
CA MET A 1 -67.52 37.90 46.96
C MET A 1 -66.04 37.54 47.03
N THR A 2 -65.71 36.25 46.97
CA THR A 2 -64.34 35.73 47.00
C THR A 2 -64.25 34.63 45.95
N ALA A 3 -63.49 34.89 44.88
CA ALA A 3 -63.35 34.02 43.72
C ALA A 3 -62.23 32.99 43.97
N ILE A 4 -62.55 31.71 43.79
CA ILE A 4 -61.59 30.60 43.83
C ILE A 4 -61.15 30.32 42.39
N TYR A 5 -59.89 30.62 42.06
CA TYR A 5 -59.30 30.31 40.75
C TYR A 5 -58.80 28.86 40.71
N ARG A 6 -59.36 28.06 39.80
CA ARG A 6 -58.89 26.70 39.46
C ARG A 6 -57.53 26.78 38.75
N ARG A 7 -56.49 26.23 39.37
CA ARG A 7 -55.19 25.96 38.74
C ARG A 7 -55.34 24.78 37.76
N HIS A 8 -55.33 25.06 36.47
CA HIS A 8 -55.18 24.02 35.44
C HIS A 8 -53.68 23.70 35.27
N LEU A 9 -53.29 22.47 35.60
CA LEU A 9 -51.96 21.93 35.35
C LEU A 9 -51.89 21.50 33.87
N LEU A 10 -51.24 22.29 33.02
CA LEU A 10 -50.94 21.89 31.64
C LEU A 10 -49.76 20.90 31.65
N LEU A 11 -50.04 19.64 31.29
CA LEU A 11 -49.02 18.65 30.92
C LEU A 11 -48.53 18.97 29.51
N ILE A 12 -47.34 19.56 29.41
CA ILE A 12 -46.65 19.80 28.14
C ILE A 12 -45.98 18.48 27.73
N LEU A 13 -46.58 17.78 26.76
CA LEU A 13 -45.99 16.60 26.13
C LEU A 13 -44.92 17.09 25.13
N THR A 14 -43.66 17.18 25.57
CA THR A 14 -42.52 17.47 24.68
C THR A 14 -42.29 16.30 23.74
N PHE A 15 -42.79 16.44 22.51
CA PHE A 15 -42.53 15.51 21.41
C PHE A 15 -41.05 15.61 21.02
N CYS A 16 -40.26 14.59 21.38
CA CYS A 16 -38.84 14.51 21.06
C CYS A 16 -38.71 14.27 19.54
N LEU A 17 -38.52 15.35 18.78
CA LEU A 17 -38.24 15.29 17.34
C LEU A 17 -36.79 14.77 17.18
N ALA A 18 -36.63 13.45 17.12
CA ALA A 18 -35.34 12.86 16.77
C ALA A 18 -35.05 13.19 15.29
N PRO A 19 -33.91 13.82 14.96
CA PRO A 19 -33.53 14.04 13.57
C PRO A 19 -33.36 12.68 12.89
N LEU A 20 -34.16 12.41 11.85
CA LEU A 20 -33.89 11.30 10.94
C LEU A 20 -32.59 11.61 10.22
N THR A 21 -31.50 10.94 10.60
CA THR A 21 -30.29 10.88 9.80
C THR A 21 -30.58 10.03 8.58
N THR A 22 -30.67 10.65 7.40
CA THR A 22 -30.71 9.92 6.13
C THR A 22 -29.36 9.23 5.94
N VAL A 23 -29.36 7.90 6.00
CA VAL A 23 -28.23 7.10 5.53
C VAL A 23 -28.22 7.22 4.02
N HIS A 24 -27.36 8.09 3.49
CA HIS A 24 -27.10 8.12 2.05
C HIS A 24 -26.21 6.92 1.74
N ALA A 25 -26.77 5.90 1.09
CA ALA A 25 -25.94 4.93 0.39
C ALA A 25 -25.13 5.72 -0.64
N SER A 26 -23.80 5.61 -0.59
CA SER A 26 -22.95 6.18 -1.63
C SER A 26 -23.34 5.52 -2.97
N GLU A 27 -23.50 6.33 -4.00
CA GLU A 27 -23.77 5.83 -5.33
C GLU A 27 -22.54 5.05 -5.83
N CYS A 28 -22.76 3.86 -6.38
CA CYS A 28 -21.67 3.03 -6.88
C CYS A 28 -20.96 3.71 -8.05
N GLN A 29 -19.64 3.55 -8.10
CA GLN A 29 -18.79 4.17 -9.12
C GLN A 29 -19.01 3.51 -10.48
N GLN A 30 -18.53 4.17 -11.53
CA GLN A 30 -18.54 3.66 -12.90
C GLN A 30 -17.10 3.34 -13.32
N TYR A 31 -16.94 2.30 -14.13
CA TYR A 31 -15.72 2.12 -14.89
C TYR A 31 -15.56 3.20 -15.97
N GLU A 32 -14.41 3.18 -16.66
CA GLU A 32 -14.12 4.07 -17.77
C GLU A 32 -15.26 4.10 -18.82
N PRO A 33 -15.50 5.24 -19.50
CA PRO A 33 -14.61 6.39 -19.67
C PRO A 33 -14.72 7.50 -18.61
N VAL A 34 -15.54 7.33 -17.58
CA VAL A 34 -15.75 8.36 -16.55
C VAL A 34 -14.57 8.39 -15.58
N ASP A 35 -14.11 9.60 -15.24
CA ASP A 35 -13.13 9.77 -14.17
C ASP A 35 -13.83 9.83 -12.80
N THR A 36 -13.24 9.13 -11.83
CA THR A 36 -13.71 9.05 -10.45
C THR A 36 -12.66 9.60 -9.50
N THR A 37 -13.12 10.20 -8.40
CA THR A 37 -12.27 10.65 -7.30
C THR A 37 -12.41 9.70 -6.13
N LEU A 38 -11.33 9.07 -5.70
CA LEU A 38 -11.28 8.18 -4.54
C LEU A 38 -10.36 8.75 -3.46
N SER A 39 -10.74 8.55 -2.20
CA SER A 39 -9.93 8.88 -1.03
C SER A 39 -9.46 7.61 -0.32
N GLY A 40 -8.24 7.63 0.16
CA GLY A 40 -7.67 6.50 0.89
C GLY A 40 -6.24 6.80 1.35
N THR A 41 -5.54 5.78 1.83
CA THR A 41 -4.11 5.86 2.14
C THR A 41 -3.33 5.36 0.93
N LEU A 42 -2.38 6.16 0.45
CA LEU A 42 -1.46 5.70 -0.59
C LEU A 42 -0.47 4.73 0.04
N THR A 43 -0.39 3.50 -0.47
CA THR A 43 0.49 2.46 0.05
C THR A 43 1.38 1.91 -1.05
N ARG A 44 2.53 1.38 -0.65
CA ARG A 44 3.40 0.56 -1.50
C ARG A 44 3.17 -0.89 -1.11
N GLN A 45 2.89 -1.75 -2.09
CA GLN A 45 2.70 -3.19 -1.85
C GLN A 45 3.67 -4.00 -2.71
N VAL A 46 3.95 -5.21 -2.24
CA VAL A 46 4.74 -6.21 -2.97
C VAL A 46 3.87 -7.44 -3.17
N PHE A 47 3.78 -7.90 -4.41
CA PHE A 47 3.06 -9.10 -4.79
C PHE A 47 3.99 -10.08 -5.51
N PRO A 48 3.71 -11.39 -5.45
CA PRO A 48 4.46 -12.38 -6.21
C PRO A 48 4.21 -12.21 -7.72
N GLY A 49 5.31 -12.16 -8.47
CA GLY A 49 5.33 -12.17 -9.92
C GLY A 49 5.68 -13.55 -10.49
N PRO A 50 6.21 -13.61 -11.72
CA PRO A 50 6.73 -14.84 -12.30
C PRO A 50 7.79 -15.52 -11.41
N PRO A 51 7.98 -16.85 -11.53
CA PRO A 51 7.28 -17.72 -12.47
C PRO A 51 5.92 -18.22 -12.00
N SER A 52 5.67 -18.34 -10.69
CA SER A 52 4.46 -19.00 -10.16
C SER A 52 3.35 -18.04 -9.75
N PHE A 53 3.68 -16.79 -9.41
CA PHE A 53 2.73 -15.79 -8.90
C PHE A 53 2.06 -16.22 -7.58
N GLU A 54 2.74 -17.01 -6.77
CA GLU A 54 2.24 -17.57 -5.52
C GLU A 54 2.91 -16.95 -4.30
N ASP A 55 4.24 -16.88 -4.27
CA ASP A 55 4.98 -16.43 -3.09
C ASP A 55 6.39 -15.90 -3.42
N VAL A 56 6.66 -14.67 -3.01
CA VAL A 56 7.98 -14.03 -3.15
C VAL A 56 9.06 -14.74 -2.33
N VAL A 57 8.69 -15.37 -1.21
CA VAL A 57 9.61 -16.08 -0.31
C VAL A 57 10.07 -17.42 -0.89
N THR A 58 9.38 -17.95 -1.89
CA THR A 58 9.74 -19.22 -2.55
C THR A 58 10.37 -19.03 -3.93
N GLY A 59 10.74 -17.80 -4.29
CA GLY A 59 11.50 -17.52 -5.52
C GLY A 59 10.75 -16.78 -6.62
N ASP A 60 9.53 -16.31 -6.38
CA ASP A 60 8.86 -15.42 -7.33
C ASP A 60 9.48 -14.02 -7.33
N GLU A 61 9.52 -13.40 -8.51
CA GLU A 61 9.99 -12.03 -8.70
C GLU A 61 9.06 -11.05 -7.95
N PRO A 62 9.58 -10.22 -7.04
CA PRO A 62 8.75 -9.26 -6.31
C PRO A 62 8.25 -8.15 -7.24
N GLN A 63 6.94 -8.08 -7.44
CA GLN A 63 6.29 -6.99 -8.16
C GLN A 63 5.84 -5.91 -7.20
N VAL A 64 6.44 -4.73 -7.34
CA VAL A 64 6.12 -3.59 -6.48
C VAL A 64 5.27 -2.59 -7.24
N GLY A 65 4.14 -2.22 -6.62
CA GLY A 65 3.26 -1.17 -7.12
C GLY A 65 2.82 -0.20 -6.03
N PHE A 66 2.22 0.92 -6.45
CA PHE A 66 1.48 1.80 -5.56
C PHE A 66 -0.01 1.47 -5.63
N TYR A 67 -0.66 1.53 -4.48
CA TYR A 67 -2.05 1.16 -4.30
C TYR A 67 -2.75 2.20 -3.45
N LEU A 68 -4.03 2.44 -3.70
CA LEU A 68 -4.88 3.22 -2.82
C LEU A 68 -5.66 2.26 -1.91
N SER A 69 -5.36 2.29 -0.62
CA SER A 69 -6.12 1.56 0.41
C SER A 69 -7.29 2.43 0.87
N LEU A 70 -8.51 1.99 0.57
CA LEU A 70 -9.75 2.68 0.86
C LEU A 70 -10.19 2.39 2.30
N SER A 71 -10.81 3.38 2.94
CA SER A 71 -11.41 3.21 4.28
C SER A 71 -12.76 2.48 4.25
N GLU A 72 -13.39 2.41 3.08
CA GLU A 72 -14.67 1.75 2.84
C GLU A 72 -14.54 0.85 1.60
N PRO A 73 -15.21 -0.32 1.56
CA PRO A 73 -15.25 -1.16 0.37
C PRO A 73 -15.75 -0.40 -0.87
N LEU A 74 -15.12 -0.70 -2.00
CA LEU A 74 -15.48 -0.16 -3.28
C LEU A 74 -16.84 -0.72 -3.73
N CYS A 75 -17.65 0.13 -4.35
CA CYS A 75 -18.80 -0.31 -5.13
C CYS A 75 -18.64 0.15 -6.58
N MET A 76 -18.75 -0.77 -7.53
CA MET A 76 -18.69 -0.52 -8.97
C MET A 76 -19.94 -1.06 -9.65
N ASN A 77 -20.52 -0.27 -10.54
CA ASN A 77 -21.46 -0.77 -11.54
C ASN A 77 -20.66 -1.29 -12.75
N GLY A 78 -20.95 -2.52 -13.14
CA GLY A 78 -20.42 -3.17 -14.33
C GLY A 78 -20.90 -2.50 -15.62
N ASN A 79 -20.26 -2.89 -16.73
CA ASN A 79 -20.59 -2.46 -18.08
C ASN A 79 -20.50 -3.66 -19.04
N ASP A 80 -20.48 -3.41 -20.35
CA ASP A 80 -20.41 -4.48 -21.38
C ASP A 80 -19.12 -5.34 -21.33
N HIS A 81 -18.10 -4.90 -20.59
CA HIS A 81 -16.77 -5.51 -20.52
C HIS A 81 -16.36 -5.96 -19.11
N GLU A 82 -16.97 -5.38 -18.07
CA GLU A 82 -16.57 -5.53 -16.67
C GLU A 82 -17.77 -5.85 -15.79
N GLY A 83 -17.58 -6.75 -14.81
CA GLY A 83 -18.62 -7.11 -13.85
C GLY A 83 -18.81 -6.07 -12.74
N ASP A 84 -19.95 -6.15 -12.07
CA ASP A 84 -20.21 -5.39 -10.83
C ASP A 84 -19.18 -5.76 -9.74
N VAL A 85 -18.87 -4.79 -8.88
CA VAL A 85 -18.19 -5.03 -7.59
C VAL A 85 -19.10 -4.50 -6.50
N SER A 86 -19.56 -5.39 -5.63
CA SER A 86 -20.41 -5.07 -4.50
C SER A 86 -19.56 -4.66 -3.29
N VAL A 87 -20.13 -3.84 -2.41
CA VAL A 87 -19.53 -3.60 -1.09
C VAL A 87 -19.35 -4.89 -0.28
N GLU A 88 -20.12 -5.93 -0.58
CA GLU A 88 -20.03 -7.27 0.02
C GLU A 88 -18.78 -8.04 -0.40
N ASP A 89 -18.19 -7.68 -1.56
CA ASP A 89 -16.91 -8.25 -2.02
C ASP A 89 -15.72 -7.71 -1.21
N ASN A 90 -15.96 -6.69 -0.36
CA ASN A 90 -15.00 -6.12 0.58
C ASN A 90 -13.70 -5.60 -0.08
N GLU A 91 -13.81 -5.11 -1.32
CA GLU A 91 -12.65 -4.65 -2.07
C GLU A 91 -12.21 -3.26 -1.64
N THR A 92 -11.11 -3.21 -0.90
CA THR A 92 -10.59 -1.99 -0.27
C THR A 92 -9.23 -1.57 -0.84
N LEU A 93 -8.75 -2.24 -1.88
CA LEU A 93 -7.46 -1.96 -2.48
C LEU A 93 -7.61 -1.73 -3.99
N VAL A 94 -7.13 -0.58 -4.45
CA VAL A 94 -7.11 -0.22 -5.88
C VAL A 94 -5.66 -0.09 -6.34
N GLN A 95 -5.24 -0.92 -7.31
CA GLN A 95 -3.92 -0.81 -7.91
C GLN A 95 -3.82 0.42 -8.81
N LEU A 96 -2.73 1.18 -8.67
CA LEU A 96 -2.47 2.32 -9.53
C LEU A 96 -1.61 1.90 -10.72
N VAL A 97 -2.08 2.19 -11.94
CA VAL A 97 -1.29 2.03 -13.16
C VAL A 97 -0.57 3.34 -13.45
N LEU A 98 0.73 3.35 -13.16
CA LEU A 98 1.56 4.54 -13.11
C LEU A 98 2.71 4.50 -14.12
N GLN A 99 3.06 5.67 -14.66
CA GLN A 99 4.34 5.85 -15.35
C GLN A 99 5.44 6.17 -14.33
N THR A 100 6.72 6.03 -14.72
CA THR A 100 7.86 6.35 -13.86
C THR A 100 7.77 7.74 -13.23
N SER A 101 7.33 8.75 -14.00
CA SER A 101 7.19 10.11 -13.47
C SER A 101 6.09 10.26 -12.42
N ASP A 102 5.07 9.39 -12.45
CA ASP A 102 3.96 9.45 -11.50
C ASP A 102 4.37 8.80 -10.17
N TYR A 103 5.18 7.74 -10.22
CA TYR A 103 5.83 7.21 -9.02
C TYR A 103 6.63 8.30 -8.29
N ASP A 104 7.40 9.11 -9.01
CA ASP A 104 8.19 10.19 -8.41
C ASP A 104 7.32 11.26 -7.75
N LYS A 105 6.20 11.64 -8.39
CA LYS A 105 5.24 12.62 -7.84
C LYS A 105 4.51 12.10 -6.60
N LEU A 106 4.17 10.81 -6.58
CA LEU A 106 3.36 10.20 -5.53
C LEU A 106 4.19 9.68 -4.35
N ARG A 107 5.48 9.38 -4.54
CA ARG A 107 6.37 8.85 -3.48
C ARG A 107 6.37 9.67 -2.19
N PRO A 108 6.34 11.02 -2.20
CA PRO A 108 6.27 11.81 -0.97
C PRO A 108 4.99 11.59 -0.14
N TYR A 109 3.96 10.97 -0.72
CA TYR A 109 2.67 10.73 -0.08
C TYR A 109 2.47 9.27 0.34
N LEU A 110 3.50 8.42 0.21
CA LEU A 110 3.42 7.04 0.71
C LEU A 110 3.11 7.01 2.19
N ASP A 111 2.25 6.07 2.56
CA ASP A 111 1.69 5.86 3.88
C ASP A 111 0.88 7.07 4.41
N GLN A 112 0.50 8.02 3.51
CA GLN A 112 -0.32 9.19 3.84
C GLN A 112 -1.74 9.09 3.26
N PRO A 113 -2.73 9.72 3.91
CA PRO A 113 -4.03 9.96 3.32
C PRO A 113 -3.92 10.86 2.08
N VAL A 114 -4.54 10.42 0.99
CA VAL A 114 -4.60 11.12 -0.29
C VAL A 114 -6.00 11.06 -0.88
N VAL A 115 -6.26 11.98 -1.80
CA VAL A 115 -7.40 11.96 -2.71
C VAL A 115 -6.84 11.93 -4.13
N LEU A 116 -7.17 10.89 -4.86
CA LEU A 116 -6.73 10.66 -6.23
C LEU A 116 -7.92 10.73 -7.18
N LYS A 117 -7.69 11.27 -8.38
CA LYS A 117 -8.63 11.22 -9.50
C LYS A 117 -8.02 10.41 -10.63
N GLY A 118 -8.84 9.60 -11.30
CA GLY A 118 -8.44 8.87 -12.50
C GLY A 118 -9.60 8.09 -13.10
N SER A 119 -9.33 7.33 -14.16
CA SER A 119 -10.32 6.42 -14.76
C SER A 119 -10.15 5.03 -14.17
N LEU A 120 -11.25 4.37 -13.78
CA LEU A 120 -11.25 3.02 -13.23
C LEU A 120 -11.46 1.97 -14.32
N PHE A 121 -10.76 0.84 -14.21
CA PHE A 121 -10.93 -0.30 -15.12
C PHE A 121 -10.62 -1.62 -14.40
N GLY A 122 -11.10 -2.73 -14.93
CA GLY A 122 -10.96 -4.07 -14.36
C GLY A 122 -9.60 -4.72 -14.65
N ALA A 123 -9.25 -5.73 -13.85
CA ALA A 123 -8.08 -6.56 -14.11
C ALA A 123 -8.19 -7.29 -15.47
N VAL A 124 -7.14 -7.21 -16.29
CA VAL A 124 -7.10 -7.84 -17.64
C VAL A 124 -5.86 -8.70 -17.87
N SER A 125 -4.95 -8.79 -16.89
CA SER A 125 -3.75 -9.63 -16.97
C SER A 125 -3.37 -10.21 -15.61
N GLY A 126 -2.55 -11.26 -15.59
CA GLY A 126 -2.00 -11.83 -14.35
C GLY A 126 -0.99 -10.92 -13.61
N TYR A 127 -0.70 -9.74 -14.16
CA TYR A 127 0.12 -8.71 -13.51
C TYR A 127 -0.74 -7.68 -12.77
N HIS A 128 -2.07 -7.83 -12.80
CA HIS A 128 -3.00 -7.00 -12.04
C HIS A 128 -3.38 -7.77 -10.76
N HIS A 129 -3.07 -7.17 -9.61
CA HIS A 129 -3.16 -7.77 -8.28
C HIS A 129 -4.41 -7.33 -7.51
N THR A 130 -5.27 -6.50 -8.11
CA THR A 130 -6.57 -6.09 -7.57
C THR A 130 -7.64 -6.19 -8.66
N GLN A 131 -8.91 -6.40 -8.27
CA GLN A 131 -10.01 -6.49 -9.23
C GLN A 131 -10.22 -5.18 -10.02
N VAL A 132 -10.06 -4.04 -9.34
CA VAL A 132 -10.20 -2.70 -9.91
C VAL A 132 -8.88 -1.95 -9.84
N LEU A 133 -8.54 -1.26 -10.93
CA LEU A 133 -7.34 -0.47 -11.10
C LEU A 133 -7.69 0.97 -11.45
N MET A 134 -6.79 1.90 -11.18
CA MET A 134 -6.91 3.30 -11.58
C MET A 134 -5.77 3.71 -12.51
N GLN A 135 -6.12 4.29 -13.66
CA GLN A 135 -5.19 4.88 -14.60
C GLN A 135 -5.40 6.40 -14.75
N LYS A 136 -4.46 7.08 -15.43
CA LYS A 136 -4.45 8.56 -15.60
C LYS A 136 -4.51 9.29 -14.25
N VAL A 137 -3.81 8.73 -13.26
CA VAL A 137 -3.88 9.12 -11.85
C VAL A 137 -3.39 10.56 -11.67
N GLN A 138 -4.19 11.36 -10.97
CA GLN A 138 -3.90 12.73 -10.57
C GLN A 138 -4.09 12.86 -9.06
N LEU A 139 -3.08 13.39 -8.38
CA LEU A 139 -3.22 13.79 -6.98
C LEU A 139 -4.08 15.05 -6.89
N ILE A 140 -5.24 14.95 -6.24
CA ILE A 140 -6.14 16.09 -5.99
C ILE A 140 -5.75 16.77 -4.69
N SER A 141 -5.52 16.00 -3.63
CA SER A 141 -5.05 16.49 -2.34
C SER A 141 -4.33 15.41 -1.55
N GLY A 142 -3.42 15.84 -0.70
CA GLY A 142 -2.68 14.99 0.22
C GLY A 142 -1.67 15.86 0.95
N MET A 143 -1.27 15.46 2.15
CA MET A 143 -0.12 16.06 2.81
C MET A 143 1.08 15.15 2.57
N PRO A 144 2.19 15.65 2.01
CA PRO A 144 3.41 14.85 1.94
C PRO A 144 3.81 14.43 3.34
N ALA A 145 4.40 13.23 3.45
CA ALA A 145 5.01 12.78 4.68
C ALA A 145 6.01 13.83 5.19
N ALA A 146 6.06 14.02 6.51
CA ALA A 146 7.07 14.86 7.12
C ALA A 146 8.48 14.33 6.74
N PRO A 147 9.50 15.21 6.66
CA PRO A 147 10.87 14.77 6.49
C PRO A 147 11.23 13.67 7.50
N VAL A 148 11.81 12.60 6.99
CA VAL A 148 12.14 11.41 7.78
C VAL A 148 13.50 11.61 8.45
N ASP A 149 13.55 11.38 9.76
CA ASP A 149 14.80 11.20 10.48
C ASP A 149 15.21 9.71 10.35
N CYS A 150 16.22 9.46 9.52
CA CYS A 150 16.65 8.11 9.19
C CYS A 150 17.35 7.42 10.36
N ASP A 151 18.01 8.19 11.25
CA ASP A 151 18.64 7.65 12.45
C ASP A 151 17.55 7.16 13.41
N LEU A 152 16.51 7.96 13.66
CA LEU A 152 15.39 7.52 14.50
C LEU A 152 14.63 6.34 13.87
N LEU A 153 14.39 6.38 12.56
CA LEU A 153 13.64 5.32 11.88
C LEU A 153 14.38 3.98 11.93
N SER A 154 15.70 3.96 11.78
CA SER A 154 16.50 2.72 11.87
C SER A 154 16.42 2.03 13.24
N HIS A 155 16.10 2.77 14.31
CA HIS A 155 16.00 2.23 15.68
C HIS A 155 14.56 1.92 16.11
N ASN A 156 13.56 2.48 15.42
CA ASN A 156 12.15 2.37 15.79
C ASN A 156 11.27 2.55 14.54
N ASP A 157 11.25 1.54 13.67
CA ASP A 157 10.54 1.61 12.40
C ASP A 157 9.04 1.34 12.51
N GLY A 158 8.57 0.75 13.63
CA GLY A 158 7.15 0.49 13.90
C GLY A 158 6.45 -0.36 12.84
N ARG A 159 7.21 -0.94 11.91
CA ARG A 159 6.70 -1.75 10.81
C ARG A 159 6.51 -3.18 11.30
N GLN A 160 5.54 -3.86 10.71
CA GLN A 160 5.43 -5.30 10.87
C GLN A 160 6.55 -5.94 10.06
N GLU A 161 7.44 -6.64 10.75
CA GLU A 161 8.51 -7.44 10.17
C GLU A 161 8.20 -8.92 10.31
N GLU A 162 8.31 -9.64 9.20
CA GLU A 162 8.45 -11.09 9.23
C GLU A 162 9.95 -11.42 9.34
N THR A 163 10.33 -12.09 10.43
CA THR A 163 11.73 -12.44 10.71
C THR A 163 11.98 -13.91 10.38
N TYR A 164 13.13 -14.21 9.77
CA TYR A 164 13.50 -15.56 9.36
C TYR A 164 14.67 -16.08 10.19
N THR A 165 14.54 -17.31 10.69
CA THR A 165 15.61 -18.03 11.39
C THR A 165 15.52 -19.52 11.02
N PRO A 166 16.45 -20.06 10.22
CA PRO A 166 17.64 -19.39 9.66
C PRO A 166 17.30 -18.26 8.66
N PRO A 167 18.23 -17.33 8.38
CA PRO A 167 18.05 -16.32 7.33
C PRO A 167 17.79 -16.96 5.97
N LEU A 168 16.94 -16.33 5.15
CA LEU A 168 16.70 -16.75 3.77
C LEU A 168 17.88 -16.36 2.88
N GLN A 169 18.20 -17.18 1.88
CA GLN A 169 19.10 -16.74 0.82
C GLN A 169 18.37 -15.76 -0.11
N GLY A 170 19.01 -14.64 -0.41
CA GLY A 170 18.55 -13.69 -1.42
C GLY A 170 19.61 -13.41 -2.47
N LYS A 171 19.20 -12.88 -3.63
CA LYS A 171 20.09 -12.45 -4.72
C LYS A 171 19.69 -11.09 -5.24
N ILE A 172 20.68 -10.23 -5.46
CA ILE A 172 20.44 -8.91 -6.04
C ILE A 172 20.03 -9.04 -7.52
N ILE A 173 18.89 -8.44 -7.88
CA ILE A 173 18.32 -8.44 -9.24
C ILE A 173 18.00 -7.01 -9.72
N GLY A 174 17.64 -6.87 -11.00
CA GLY A 174 17.20 -5.57 -11.55
C GLY A 174 18.30 -4.50 -11.65
N GLY A 175 19.58 -4.90 -11.58
CA GLY A 175 20.74 -4.00 -11.57
C GLY A 175 21.41 -3.94 -10.18
N ASN A 176 22.16 -2.87 -9.92
CA ASN A 176 22.78 -2.69 -8.61
C ASN A 176 21.74 -2.23 -7.59
N ALA A 177 21.71 -2.86 -6.42
CA ALA A 177 20.82 -2.48 -5.32
C ALA A 177 21.38 -1.31 -4.53
N TRP A 178 20.56 -0.32 -4.22
CA TRP A 178 20.94 0.75 -3.30
C TRP A 178 20.87 0.27 -1.86
N VAL A 179 21.85 0.69 -1.05
CA VAL A 179 21.83 0.47 0.39
C VAL A 179 21.14 1.64 1.08
N TYR A 180 20.24 1.31 2.00
CA TYR A 180 19.49 2.26 2.81
C TYR A 180 19.86 2.13 4.28
N GLN A 181 19.86 3.26 4.98
CA GLN A 181 20.09 3.35 6.43
C GLN A 181 18.85 2.90 7.22
N ALA A 182 17.67 3.08 6.64
CA ALA A 182 16.38 2.75 7.21
C ALA A 182 15.41 2.35 6.08
N PRO A 183 14.29 1.64 6.37
CA PRO A 183 13.36 1.14 5.36
C PRO A 183 12.48 2.26 4.79
N GLN A 184 13.11 3.24 4.13
CA GLN A 184 12.47 4.37 3.52
C GLN A 184 13.32 4.94 2.38
N SER A 185 12.67 5.29 1.27
CA SER A 185 13.32 5.61 -0.01
C SER A 185 14.21 6.87 -0.01
N THR A 186 13.99 7.81 0.91
CA THR A 186 14.86 8.98 1.12
C THR A 186 16.02 8.71 2.08
N CYS A 187 15.97 7.63 2.85
CA CYS A 187 17.06 7.17 3.75
C CYS A 187 18.14 6.39 3.01
N THR A 188 18.55 6.87 1.83
CA THR A 188 19.62 6.26 1.04
C THR A 188 20.99 6.68 1.58
N ASP A 189 21.87 5.71 1.74
CA ASP A 189 23.27 5.98 2.08
C ASP A 189 23.99 6.39 0.79
N LYS A 190 23.90 7.69 0.46
CA LYS A 190 24.28 8.24 -0.84
C LYS A 190 25.65 7.71 -1.26
N ARG A 191 25.66 6.80 -2.26
CA ARG A 191 26.78 6.18 -3.01
C ARG A 191 27.13 4.73 -2.68
N ARG A 192 26.44 4.04 -1.76
CA ARG A 192 26.67 2.60 -1.57
C ARG A 192 25.66 1.76 -2.35
N THR A 193 26.18 0.89 -3.22
CA THR A 193 25.37 -0.11 -3.94
C THR A 193 25.96 -1.49 -3.83
N ILE A 194 25.11 -2.51 -3.92
CA ILE A 194 25.50 -3.92 -4.03
C ILE A 194 25.34 -4.33 -5.50
N LYS A 195 26.30 -5.08 -6.03
CA LYS A 195 26.27 -5.51 -7.44
C LYS A 195 25.14 -6.50 -7.70
N ALA A 196 24.56 -6.42 -8.90
CA ALA A 196 23.66 -7.45 -9.39
C ALA A 196 24.30 -8.85 -9.29
N GLY A 197 23.51 -9.85 -8.91
CA GLY A 197 23.95 -11.24 -8.75
C GLY A 197 24.62 -11.57 -7.43
N THR A 198 24.95 -10.58 -6.58
CA THR A 198 25.47 -10.83 -5.23
C THR A 198 24.42 -11.56 -4.39
N LEU A 199 24.86 -12.62 -3.68
CA LEU A 199 24.04 -13.31 -2.69
C LEU A 199 24.07 -12.56 -1.36
N VAL A 200 22.93 -12.51 -0.68
CA VAL A 200 22.74 -11.84 0.61
C VAL A 200 21.96 -12.75 1.56
N SER A 201 22.16 -12.60 2.87
CA SER A 201 21.43 -13.36 3.89
C SER A 201 20.28 -12.50 4.43
N VAL A 202 19.05 -12.79 4.02
CA VAL A 202 17.86 -12.03 4.39
C VAL A 202 17.33 -12.46 5.75
N THR A 203 17.34 -11.52 6.69
CA THR A 203 16.96 -11.75 8.10
C THR A 203 15.51 -11.37 8.37
N SER A 204 14.97 -10.39 7.65
CA SER A 204 13.55 -10.04 7.72
C SER A 204 13.06 -9.32 6.46
N VAL A 205 11.74 -9.38 6.27
CA VAL A 205 11.00 -8.56 5.31
C VAL A 205 10.03 -7.69 6.09
N ALA A 206 10.13 -6.38 5.89
CA ALA A 206 9.24 -5.39 6.50
C ALA A 206 8.14 -4.98 5.53
N SER A 207 7.00 -4.56 6.09
CA SER A 207 5.89 -4.01 5.32
C SER A 207 6.32 -2.88 4.37
N GLY A 208 5.63 -2.74 3.24
CA GLY A 208 5.97 -1.75 2.23
C GLY A 208 7.18 -2.12 1.37
N GLY A 209 7.65 -3.37 1.43
CA GLY A 209 8.62 -3.96 0.52
C GLY A 209 10.07 -3.59 0.81
N TRP A 210 10.47 -3.69 2.07
CA TRP A 210 11.84 -3.48 2.52
C TRP A 210 12.42 -4.77 3.07
N VAL A 211 13.69 -5.02 2.78
CA VAL A 211 14.38 -6.24 3.20
C VAL A 211 15.56 -5.87 4.08
N ARG A 212 15.69 -6.53 5.23
CA ARG A 212 16.90 -6.46 6.06
C ARG A 212 17.79 -7.65 5.75
N ALA A 213 19.00 -7.39 5.29
CA ALA A 213 19.93 -8.44 4.88
C ALA A 213 21.34 -8.20 5.41
N ASP A 214 22.03 -9.29 5.74
CA ASP A 214 23.46 -9.30 5.97
C ASP A 214 24.20 -9.51 4.65
N VAL A 215 25.15 -8.61 4.37
CA VAL A 215 25.93 -8.60 3.15
C VAL A 215 27.39 -8.80 3.53
N ALA A 216 28.02 -9.82 2.95
CA ALA A 216 29.44 -10.07 3.15
C ALA A 216 30.27 -8.89 2.60
N ASP A 217 31.25 -8.45 3.37
CA ASP A 217 32.29 -7.53 2.91
C ASP A 217 33.54 -8.36 2.58
N ASP A 218 34.12 -8.15 1.40
CA ASP A 218 35.32 -8.87 0.92
C ASP A 218 36.50 -8.77 1.91
N ASN A 219 36.52 -7.77 2.79
CA ASN A 219 37.61 -7.54 3.75
C ASN A 219 37.15 -7.26 5.19
N GLY A 220 35.89 -7.56 5.55
CA GLY A 220 35.31 -7.16 6.83
C GLY A 220 34.21 -8.08 7.36
N PRO A 221 33.68 -7.81 8.57
CA PRO A 221 32.49 -8.50 9.05
C PRO A 221 31.30 -8.17 8.13
N ALA A 222 30.38 -9.13 7.99
CA ALA A 222 29.13 -8.90 7.27
C ALA A 222 28.40 -7.68 7.87
N GLN A 223 27.80 -6.88 6.99
CA GLN A 223 27.08 -5.68 7.37
C GLN A 223 25.59 -5.88 7.14
N THR A 224 24.80 -5.61 8.18
CA THR A 224 23.34 -5.55 8.08
C THR A 224 22.92 -4.25 7.40
N VAL A 225 22.09 -4.36 6.38
CA VAL A 225 21.61 -3.23 5.57
C VAL A 225 20.13 -3.35 5.25
N TRP A 226 19.51 -2.22 4.93
CA TRP A 226 18.19 -2.19 4.30
C TRP A 226 18.32 -2.12 2.77
N LEU A 227 17.50 -2.92 2.10
CA LEU A 227 17.39 -3.00 0.64
C LEU A 227 15.91 -2.84 0.23
N ASP A 228 15.69 -2.33 -0.97
CA ASP A 228 14.36 -2.38 -1.60
C ASP A 228 14.10 -3.82 -2.08
N GLN A 229 12.98 -4.42 -1.66
CA GLN A 229 12.62 -5.79 -2.06
C GLN A 229 12.52 -5.96 -3.58
N ALA A 230 12.17 -4.91 -4.33
CA ALA A 230 12.17 -4.94 -5.80
C ALA A 230 13.54 -5.30 -6.41
N GLN A 231 14.62 -5.19 -5.63
CA GLN A 231 15.99 -5.46 -6.05
C GLN A 231 16.55 -6.75 -5.43
N VAL A 232 15.74 -7.53 -4.72
CA VAL A 232 16.17 -8.76 -4.04
C VAL A 232 15.20 -9.89 -4.35
N LEU A 233 15.67 -10.90 -5.07
CA LEU A 233 14.96 -12.17 -5.21
C LEU A 233 15.20 -12.99 -3.94
N LEU A 234 14.13 -13.42 -3.26
CA LEU A 234 14.21 -14.25 -2.06
C LEU A 234 14.07 -15.73 -2.42
N GLY A 235 14.25 -16.62 -1.45
CA GLY A 235 13.79 -18.00 -1.61
C GLY A 235 14.58 -18.83 -2.60
N LEU A 236 15.81 -18.42 -2.92
CA LEU A 236 16.76 -19.27 -3.64
C LEU A 236 17.18 -20.39 -2.66
N GLY A 237 16.31 -21.38 -2.44
CA GLY A 237 16.74 -22.65 -1.86
C GLY A 237 17.91 -23.18 -2.68
N ASP A 238 18.81 -23.95 -2.06
CA ASP A 238 20.06 -24.45 -2.67
C ASP A 238 19.82 -24.92 -4.12
N VAL A 239 20.00 -24.01 -5.08
CA VAL A 239 20.00 -24.37 -6.49
C VAL A 239 21.38 -24.96 -6.68
N GLU A 240 21.50 -26.26 -6.37
CA GLU A 240 22.52 -27.08 -6.98
C GLU A 240 22.31 -26.90 -8.49
N GLU A 241 23.18 -26.10 -9.11
CA GLU A 241 23.30 -26.00 -10.56
C GLU A 241 23.61 -27.41 -11.09
N GLU A 242 22.60 -28.12 -11.61
CA GLU A 242 22.78 -29.31 -12.45
C GLU A 242 23.26 -28.94 -13.86
#